data_AF-A0A094A715-F1
#
_entry.id   AF-A0A094A715-F1
#
_cell.length_a   1.000
_cell.length_b   1.000
_cell.length_c   1.000
_cell.angle_alpha   90.00
_cell.angle_beta   90.00
_cell.angle_gamma   90.00
#
_symmetry.space_group_name_H-M   'P 1'
#
loop_
_entity.id
_entity.type
_entity.pdbx_description
1 polymer ?
#
loop_
_entity_poly.entity_id
_entity_poly.type
_entity_poly.pdbx_seq_one_letter_code
_entity_poly.pdbx_strand_id
1 'polypeptide(L)'
;MDSSPNGHPAAVPSEVKAATVPSEAKEENEHIVLATKALRSHIGLAENPTEKSSATPSSATPLFWVEVAPESTRGAKCRLDGCPTNVMPGQYRIAVNPGYHSFGGRQSPDYYHVHCFEEIADFSQADFLDRVVPLTRRTWRLRNLQSSSVLDGNYLLDAGAERLTLEWKLSVGKLIDKRDGVETKDEMSAALTDLFYKAGSSKYVPQELPDNLSMFERGLLSSTLAPIESDGPEDMEEWNLFDEYLVVLATSNNLTDKGKEQKEAELTPKAIRAIQRLNVIPMPDIQSAFLRGL
;
A
#
# COMPACT_ATOMS: atom_id res chain seq x y z
N MET A 1 17.66 -84.19 -22.05
CA MET A 1 17.88 -83.49 -23.32
C MET A 1 16.53 -83.09 -23.82
N ASP A 2 16.39 -81.80 -24.15
CA ASP A 2 15.26 -81.13 -24.82
C ASP A 2 13.95 -81.06 -24.01
N SER A 3 13.30 -79.93 -23.75
CA SER A 3 13.44 -78.55 -24.22
C SER A 3 12.71 -77.61 -23.24
N SER A 4 13.23 -76.40 -23.03
CA SER A 4 12.43 -75.27 -22.51
C SER A 4 11.39 -74.84 -23.56
N PRO A 5 10.31 -74.15 -23.14
CA PRO A 5 10.22 -72.77 -23.58
C PRO A 5 9.72 -71.77 -22.54
N ASN A 6 10.19 -70.54 -22.77
CA ASN A 6 9.90 -69.27 -22.14
C ASN A 6 8.42 -69.01 -21.79
N GLY A 7 8.21 -68.46 -20.60
CA GLY A 7 7.03 -67.71 -20.24
C GLY A 7 7.38 -66.65 -19.20
N HIS A 8 7.55 -65.40 -19.63
CA HIS A 8 7.47 -64.23 -18.75
C HIS A 8 6.03 -64.10 -18.23
N PRO A 9 5.86 -63.61 -16.99
CA PRO A 9 5.04 -62.41 -16.86
C PRO A 9 5.62 -61.35 -15.91
N ALA A 10 5.45 -60.11 -16.39
CA ALA A 10 5.09 -58.88 -15.68
C ALA A 10 5.82 -58.54 -14.37
N ALA A 11 6.66 -57.52 -14.47
CA ALA A 11 7.07 -56.69 -13.36
C ALA A 11 5.85 -56.12 -12.61
N VAL A 12 5.87 -56.29 -11.29
CA VAL A 12 4.97 -55.63 -10.34
C VAL A 12 5.40 -54.14 -10.24
N PRO A 13 4.49 -53.16 -10.31
CA PRO A 13 4.87 -51.76 -10.21
C PRO A 13 5.30 -51.41 -8.78
N SER A 14 6.39 -50.63 -8.71
CA SER A 14 6.92 -50.02 -7.50
C SER A 14 5.85 -49.23 -6.74
N GLU A 15 5.87 -49.38 -5.42
CA GLU A 15 5.16 -48.54 -4.47
C GLU A 15 5.37 -47.06 -4.78
N VAL A 16 4.26 -46.36 -5.00
CA VAL A 16 4.23 -44.90 -5.02
C VAL A 16 4.56 -44.43 -3.61
N LYS A 17 5.80 -43.97 -3.40
CA LYS A 17 6.16 -43.14 -2.25
C LYS A 17 5.19 -41.97 -2.22
N ALA A 18 4.33 -41.95 -1.20
CA ALA A 18 3.56 -40.77 -0.86
C ALA A 18 4.55 -39.61 -0.70
N ALA A 19 4.42 -38.60 -1.57
CA ALA A 19 5.18 -37.38 -1.48
C ALA A 19 4.76 -36.69 -0.18
N THR A 20 5.66 -36.68 0.81
CA THR A 20 5.56 -35.85 2.00
C THR A 20 5.55 -34.40 1.54
N VAL A 21 4.36 -33.77 1.57
CA VAL A 21 4.25 -32.31 1.40
C VAL A 21 5.06 -31.66 2.53
N PRO A 22 5.96 -30.69 2.25
CA PRO A 22 6.87 -30.14 3.25
C PRO A 22 6.11 -29.50 4.41
N SER A 23 6.52 -29.81 5.65
CA SER A 23 5.93 -29.29 6.89
C SER A 23 6.01 -27.77 7.01
N GLU A 24 7.01 -27.15 6.39
CA GLU A 24 7.26 -25.70 6.42
C GLU A 24 6.10 -24.89 5.83
N ALA A 25 5.49 -25.35 4.73
CA ALA A 25 4.35 -24.66 4.11
C ALA A 25 3.07 -24.70 4.96
N LYS A 26 2.97 -25.66 5.90
CA LYS A 26 1.85 -25.71 6.85
C LYS A 26 2.06 -24.74 8.02
N GLU A 27 3.28 -24.67 8.54
CA GLU A 27 3.63 -23.79 9.66
C GLU A 27 3.58 -22.30 9.25
N GLU A 28 4.09 -21.95 8.06
CA GLU A 28 4.00 -20.59 7.51
C GLU A 28 2.54 -20.09 7.43
N ASN A 29 1.64 -20.98 7.00
CA ASN A 29 0.22 -20.66 6.87
C ASN A 29 -0.48 -20.51 8.24
N GLU A 30 -0.04 -21.23 9.27
CA GLU A 30 -0.59 -21.11 10.63
C GLU A 30 -0.29 -19.74 11.25
N HIS A 31 0.94 -19.22 11.10
CA HIS A 31 1.32 -17.91 11.61
C HIS A 31 0.53 -16.77 10.96
N ILE A 32 0.34 -16.83 9.63
CA ILE A 32 -0.49 -15.86 8.90
C ILE A 32 -1.93 -15.89 9.42
N VAL A 33 -2.52 -17.08 9.58
CA VAL A 33 -3.90 -17.22 10.09
C VAL A 33 -4.05 -16.63 11.49
N LEU A 34 -3.09 -16.87 12.39
CA LEU A 34 -3.13 -16.31 13.74
C LEU A 34 -2.97 -14.78 13.73
N ALA A 35 -2.05 -14.26 12.91
CA ALA A 35 -1.83 -12.83 12.76
C ALA A 35 -3.07 -12.11 12.18
N THR A 36 -3.74 -12.70 11.19
CA THR A 36 -5.00 -12.20 10.63
C THR A 36 -6.09 -12.12 11.69
N LYS A 37 -6.28 -13.18 12.50
CA LYS A 37 -7.27 -13.18 13.59
C LYS A 37 -6.96 -12.10 14.64
N ALA A 38 -5.69 -11.98 15.03
CA ALA A 38 -5.25 -10.97 15.99
C ALA A 38 -5.51 -9.55 15.46
N LEU A 39 -5.18 -9.27 14.19
CA LEU A 39 -5.43 -7.98 13.55
C LEU A 39 -6.93 -7.66 13.49
N ARG A 40 -7.77 -8.64 13.12
CA ARG A 40 -9.24 -8.50 13.09
C ARG A 40 -9.79 -8.13 14.47
N SER A 41 -9.39 -8.87 15.50
CA SER A 41 -9.78 -8.60 16.88
C SER A 41 -9.33 -7.22 17.33
N HIS A 42 -8.08 -6.83 17.01
CA HIS A 42 -7.52 -5.51 17.34
C HIS A 42 -8.31 -4.34 16.75
N ILE A 43 -8.87 -4.52 15.54
CA ILE A 43 -9.69 -3.49 14.89
C ILE A 43 -11.18 -3.55 15.23
N GLY A 44 -11.59 -4.48 16.12
CA GLY A 44 -12.95 -4.64 16.63
C GLY A 44 -13.84 -5.62 15.85
N LEU A 45 -13.29 -6.36 14.90
CA LEU A 45 -14.01 -7.37 14.12
C LEU A 45 -13.96 -8.75 14.77
N ALA A 46 -14.88 -9.62 14.38
CA ALA A 46 -14.81 -11.04 14.74
C ALA A 46 -13.55 -11.68 14.11
N GLU A 47 -12.86 -12.53 14.88
CA GLU A 47 -11.68 -13.26 14.41
C GLU A 47 -11.98 -14.05 13.14
N ASN A 48 -13.14 -14.72 13.10
CA ASN A 48 -13.65 -15.38 11.91
C ASN A 48 -14.68 -14.46 11.22
N PRO A 49 -14.56 -14.19 9.90
CA PRO A 49 -15.50 -13.33 9.17
C PRO A 49 -16.96 -13.78 9.21
N THR A 50 -17.21 -15.07 9.44
CA THR A 50 -18.55 -15.67 9.50
C THR A 50 -19.23 -15.53 10.87
N GLU A 51 -18.50 -15.08 11.89
CA GLU A 51 -18.99 -14.98 13.26
C GLU A 51 -19.40 -13.54 13.61
N LYS A 52 -20.32 -13.40 14.56
CA LYS A 52 -20.64 -12.08 15.12
C LYS A 52 -19.53 -11.66 16.08
N SER A 53 -19.10 -10.41 15.98
CA SER A 53 -18.07 -9.88 16.87
C SER A 53 -18.54 -9.91 18.33
N SER A 54 -17.73 -10.52 19.19
CA SER A 54 -17.84 -10.45 20.65
C SER A 54 -16.82 -9.48 21.26
N ALA A 55 -15.99 -8.84 20.41
CA ALA A 55 -14.92 -7.96 20.85
C ALA A 55 -15.50 -6.70 21.51
N THR A 56 -14.98 -6.35 22.67
CA THR A 56 -15.28 -5.06 23.30
C THR A 56 -14.51 -3.98 22.51
N PRO A 57 -15.17 -2.94 21.97
CA PRO A 57 -14.48 -1.92 21.19
C PRO A 57 -13.40 -1.25 22.05
N SER A 58 -12.16 -1.28 21.56
CA SER A 58 -11.06 -0.49 22.10
C SER A 58 -11.47 0.99 22.17
N SER A 59 -11.00 1.71 23.20
CA SER A 59 -11.22 3.15 23.32
C SER A 59 -10.56 3.97 22.20
N ALA A 60 -9.63 3.36 21.44
CA ALA A 60 -8.99 3.95 20.28
C ALA A 60 -8.97 2.96 19.11
N THR A 61 -9.57 3.35 17.99
CA THR A 61 -9.55 2.56 16.75
C THR A 61 -8.17 2.69 16.09
N PRO A 62 -7.47 1.58 15.81
CA PRO A 62 -6.17 1.63 15.16
C PRO A 62 -6.27 2.09 13.70
N LEU A 63 -5.31 2.91 13.27
CA LEU A 63 -5.11 3.31 11.88
C LEU A 63 -3.87 2.62 11.31
N PHE A 64 -3.88 2.35 10.01
CA PHE A 64 -2.80 1.72 9.26
C PHE A 64 -2.09 2.80 8.46
N TRP A 65 -0.96 3.27 9.00
CA TRP A 65 -0.21 4.35 8.39
C TRP A 65 0.74 3.82 7.34
N VAL A 66 0.59 4.29 6.10
CA VAL A 66 1.57 4.07 5.04
C VAL A 66 2.61 5.18 5.17
N GLU A 67 3.83 4.83 5.56
CA GLU A 67 4.91 5.77 5.86
C GLU A 67 6.27 5.23 5.40
N VAL A 68 7.26 6.11 5.26
CA VAL A 68 8.66 5.73 5.03
C VAL A 68 9.32 5.44 6.37
N ALA A 69 10.11 4.37 6.46
CA ALA A 69 10.88 4.08 7.66
C ALA A 69 11.92 5.19 7.90
N PRO A 70 11.95 5.83 9.09
CA PRO A 70 12.89 6.90 9.40
C PRO A 70 14.31 6.35 9.54
N GLU A 71 15.29 7.25 9.56
CA GLU A 71 16.69 6.93 9.82
C GLU A 71 16.87 6.15 11.14
N SER A 72 17.57 5.01 11.04
CA SER A 72 17.83 4.09 12.16
C SER A 72 18.96 3.13 11.81
N THR A 73 19.84 2.87 12.77
CA THR A 73 20.96 1.93 12.57
C THR A 73 20.52 0.46 12.43
N ARG A 74 19.33 0.11 12.93
CA ARG A 74 18.85 -1.28 12.99
C ARG A 74 17.53 -1.51 12.27
N GLY A 75 16.88 -0.46 11.78
CA GLY A 75 15.50 -0.55 11.28
C GLY A 75 14.49 -0.90 12.38
N ALA A 76 13.27 -1.25 11.96
CA ALA A 76 12.21 -1.73 12.83
C ALA A 76 11.93 -3.21 12.57
N LYS A 77 11.73 -4.02 13.61
CA LYS A 77 11.35 -5.43 13.45
C LYS A 77 9.94 -5.52 12.85
N CYS A 78 9.78 -6.30 11.79
CA CYS A 78 8.46 -6.65 11.26
C CYS A 78 7.67 -7.49 12.28
N ARG A 79 6.37 -7.20 12.42
CA ARG A 79 5.49 -7.83 13.40
C ARG A 79 4.76 -9.07 12.88
N LEU A 80 4.89 -9.40 11.60
CA LEU A 80 4.45 -10.68 11.10
C LEU A 80 5.42 -11.77 11.56
N ASP A 81 4.91 -12.76 12.31
CA ASP A 81 5.70 -13.92 12.72
C ASP A 81 6.18 -14.68 11.47
N GLY A 82 7.45 -15.08 11.48
CA GLY A 82 8.09 -15.71 10.33
C GLY A 82 8.82 -14.73 9.39
N CYS A 83 8.54 -13.42 9.44
CA CYS A 83 9.32 -12.43 8.69
C CYS A 83 10.74 -12.32 9.29
N PRO A 84 11.81 -12.66 8.53
CA PRO A 84 13.16 -12.74 9.10
C PRO A 84 13.89 -11.40 9.11
N THR A 85 13.38 -10.40 8.40
CA THR A 85 14.07 -9.13 8.16
C THR A 85 13.45 -7.98 8.95
N ASN A 86 14.28 -6.96 9.19
CA ASN A 86 13.79 -5.68 9.67
C ASN A 86 13.35 -4.82 8.48
N VAL A 87 12.39 -3.95 8.73
CA VAL A 87 12.07 -2.80 7.88
C VAL A 87 13.18 -1.77 8.06
N MET A 88 14.01 -1.62 7.02
CA MET A 88 15.18 -0.74 7.05
C MET A 88 14.79 0.71 6.70
N PRO A 89 15.60 1.71 7.11
CA PRO A 89 15.37 3.11 6.75
C PRO A 89 15.17 3.32 5.24
N GLY A 90 14.32 4.27 4.89
CA GLY A 90 13.98 4.58 3.50
C GLY A 90 12.99 3.60 2.84
N GLN A 91 12.69 2.46 3.46
CA GLN A 91 11.68 1.53 2.95
C GLN A 91 10.27 1.98 3.34
N TYR A 92 9.30 1.80 2.44
CA TYR A 92 7.89 1.93 2.81
C TYR A 92 7.48 0.85 3.81
N ARG A 93 6.60 1.21 4.74
CA ARG A 93 6.08 0.31 5.77
C ARG A 93 4.66 0.64 6.15
N ILE A 94 3.99 -0.32 6.78
CA ILE A 94 2.73 -0.11 7.49
C ILE A 94 3.03 0.04 8.98
N ALA A 95 2.55 1.13 9.58
CA ALA A 95 2.55 1.30 11.03
C ALA A 95 1.10 1.28 11.56
N VAL A 96 0.75 0.22 12.29
CA VAL A 96 -0.55 0.09 12.97
C VAL A 96 -0.48 0.85 14.28
N ASN A 97 -1.28 1.91 14.43
CA ASN A 97 -1.23 2.80 15.59
C ASN A 97 -2.63 3.12 16.16
N PRO A 98 -2.90 2.88 17.46
CA PRO A 98 -2.05 2.13 18.40
C PRO A 98 -1.80 0.69 17.94
N GLY A 99 -0.62 0.15 18.25
CA GLY A 99 -0.31 -1.25 17.99
C GLY A 99 -1.05 -2.19 18.94
N TYR A 100 -1.12 -3.46 18.55
CA TYR A 100 -1.65 -4.53 19.38
C TYR A 100 -0.68 -4.88 20.51
N HIS A 101 0.62 -4.81 20.23
CA HIS A 101 1.66 -5.17 21.20
C HIS A 101 2.01 -3.99 22.11
N SER A 102 1.75 -4.13 23.42
CA SER A 102 2.22 -3.16 24.42
C SER A 102 3.60 -3.54 24.96
N PHE A 103 4.53 -2.59 25.01
CA PHE A 103 5.80 -2.76 25.73
C PHE A 103 5.82 -1.83 26.94
N GLY A 104 6.02 -2.38 28.14
CA GLY A 104 6.10 -1.60 29.37
C GLY A 104 4.85 -0.77 29.69
N GLY A 105 3.66 -1.25 29.30
CA GLY A 105 2.38 -0.57 29.53
C GLY A 105 2.11 0.63 28.61
N ARG A 106 2.97 0.89 27.62
CA ARG A 106 2.72 1.90 26.57
C ARG A 106 2.42 1.18 25.25
N GLN A 107 1.31 1.56 24.61
CA GLN A 107 1.00 1.13 23.25
C GLN A 107 1.94 1.85 22.29
N SER A 108 2.84 1.10 21.66
CA SER A 108 3.68 1.56 20.55
C SER A 108 3.06 1.12 19.23
N PRO A 109 3.38 1.78 18.10
CA PRO A 109 2.99 1.28 16.80
C PRO A 109 3.60 -0.10 16.52
N ASP A 110 2.83 -0.94 15.83
CA ASP A 110 3.31 -2.20 15.25
C ASP A 110 3.72 -1.97 13.79
N TYR A 111 4.95 -2.37 13.44
CA TYR A 111 5.52 -2.12 12.12
C TYR A 111 5.53 -3.39 11.28
N TYR A 112 5.17 -3.26 10.01
CA TYR A 112 5.16 -4.34 9.04
C TYR A 112 5.81 -3.85 7.74
N HIS A 113 6.51 -4.74 7.04
CA HIS A 113 6.70 -4.52 5.60
C HIS A 113 5.33 -4.46 4.91
N VAL A 114 5.24 -3.71 3.81
CA VAL A 114 3.97 -3.57 3.07
C VAL A 114 3.41 -4.94 2.65
N HIS A 115 4.23 -5.77 1.99
CA HIS A 115 3.81 -7.11 1.56
C HIS A 115 3.41 -8.04 2.72
N CYS A 116 4.14 -8.03 3.85
CA CYS A 116 3.76 -8.81 5.03
C CYS A 116 2.42 -8.36 5.61
N PHE A 117 2.09 -7.07 5.54
CA PHE A 117 0.80 -6.58 6.03
C PHE A 117 -0.34 -6.98 5.08
N GLU A 118 -0.10 -6.98 3.77
CA GLU A 118 -1.07 -7.41 2.76
C GLU A 118 -1.50 -8.88 2.96
N GLU A 119 -0.62 -9.75 3.45
CA GLU A 119 -0.94 -11.15 3.75
C GLU A 119 -1.98 -11.32 4.86
N ILE A 120 -2.08 -10.35 5.78
CA ILE A 120 -2.95 -10.45 6.97
C ILE A 120 -4.14 -9.48 6.94
N ALA A 121 -4.13 -8.49 6.06
CA ALA A 121 -5.16 -7.48 5.93
C ALA A 121 -6.14 -7.81 4.80
N ASP A 122 -7.43 -7.86 5.11
CA ASP A 122 -8.47 -8.09 4.11
C ASP A 122 -9.03 -6.77 3.57
N PHE A 123 -8.35 -6.20 2.57
CA PHE A 123 -8.79 -4.95 1.92
C PHE A 123 -10.04 -5.10 1.05
N SER A 124 -10.65 -6.29 0.96
CA SER A 124 -12.00 -6.41 0.43
C SER A 124 -13.08 -5.92 1.42
N GLN A 125 -12.73 -5.74 2.70
CA GLN A 125 -13.62 -5.21 3.72
C GLN A 125 -13.35 -3.71 3.94
N ALA A 126 -14.42 -2.90 3.93
CA ALA A 126 -14.33 -1.45 4.16
C ALA A 126 -13.63 -1.12 5.49
N ASP A 127 -13.88 -1.90 6.54
CA ASP A 127 -13.26 -1.72 7.86
C ASP A 127 -11.72 -1.70 7.83
N PHE A 128 -11.10 -2.47 6.93
CA PHE A 128 -9.65 -2.45 6.73
C PHE A 128 -9.22 -1.28 5.86
N LEU A 129 -9.89 -1.08 4.73
CA LEU A 129 -9.53 -0.05 3.75
C LEU A 129 -9.62 1.36 4.37
N ASP A 130 -10.68 1.64 5.12
CA ASP A 130 -10.94 2.94 5.73
C ASP A 130 -9.83 3.35 6.70
N ARG A 131 -9.16 2.37 7.32
CA ARG A 131 -8.07 2.57 8.27
C ARG A 131 -6.74 2.87 7.60
N VAL A 132 -6.59 2.64 6.30
CA VAL A 132 -5.37 2.99 5.57
C VAL A 132 -5.27 4.50 5.44
N VAL A 133 -4.20 5.08 5.97
CA VAL A 133 -3.94 6.51 5.91
C VAL A 133 -2.51 6.75 5.41
N PRO A 134 -2.33 7.38 4.24
CA PRO A 134 -0.99 7.79 3.82
C PRO A 134 -0.48 8.88 4.75
N LEU A 135 0.77 8.76 5.18
CA LEU A 135 1.41 9.77 6.00
C LEU A 135 1.97 10.88 5.11
N THR A 136 1.29 12.01 5.13
CA THR A 136 1.57 13.17 4.27
C THR A 136 1.71 14.44 5.09
N ARG A 137 2.09 15.52 4.43
CA ARG A 137 2.06 16.89 4.98
C ARG A 137 0.71 17.30 5.59
N ARG A 138 -0.39 16.61 5.24
CA ARG A 138 -1.75 16.90 5.71
C ARG A 138 -2.18 16.02 6.88
N THR A 139 -1.70 14.79 6.95
CA THR A 139 -2.19 13.77 7.89
C THR A 139 -1.25 13.53 9.08
N TRP A 140 -0.01 14.02 9.03
CA TRP A 140 0.99 13.76 10.07
C TRP A 140 0.58 14.13 11.50
N ARG A 141 -0.26 15.15 11.67
CA ARG A 141 -0.76 15.55 13.00
C ARG A 141 -1.61 14.46 13.65
N LEU A 142 -2.37 13.72 12.84
CA LEU A 142 -3.21 12.61 13.31
C LEU A 142 -2.35 11.39 13.71
N ARG A 143 -1.12 11.29 13.19
CA ARG A 143 -0.14 10.26 13.57
C ARG A 143 0.52 10.53 14.93
N ASN A 144 0.26 11.71 15.53
CA ASN A 144 0.88 12.18 16.77
C ASN A 144 2.43 12.25 16.67
N LEU A 145 2.94 12.64 15.50
CA LEU A 145 4.37 12.89 15.31
C LEU A 145 4.75 14.28 15.81
N GLN A 146 5.99 14.40 16.27
CA GLN A 146 6.57 15.70 16.58
C GLN A 146 6.81 16.48 15.27
N SER A 147 6.56 17.78 15.32
CA SER A 147 6.76 18.69 14.19
C SER A 147 8.16 18.60 13.60
N SER A 148 9.19 18.50 14.45
CA SER A 148 10.58 18.35 14.03
C SER A 148 10.81 17.09 13.19
N SER A 149 10.22 15.96 13.59
CA SER A 149 10.32 14.70 12.83
C SER A 149 9.76 14.83 11.41
N VAL A 150 8.73 15.63 11.23
CA VAL A 150 8.10 15.85 9.92
C VAL A 150 8.90 16.85 9.08
N LEU A 151 9.51 17.87 9.71
CA LEU A 151 10.32 18.88 9.02
C LEU A 151 11.63 18.32 8.44
N ASP A 152 12.12 17.22 8.98
CA ASP A 152 13.27 16.50 8.43
C ASP A 152 12.88 15.56 7.26
N GLY A 153 11.61 15.56 6.85
CA GLY A 153 11.07 14.68 5.82
C GLY A 153 10.94 13.22 6.25
N ASN A 154 11.34 12.88 7.48
CA ASN A 154 11.19 11.52 8.00
C ASN A 154 9.71 11.14 8.01
N TYR A 155 9.45 9.85 7.80
CA TYR A 155 8.12 9.24 7.78
C TYR A 155 7.24 9.60 6.59
N LEU A 156 7.33 10.83 6.07
CA LEU A 156 6.47 11.29 4.98
C LEU A 156 6.68 10.46 3.71
N LEU A 157 5.58 10.16 3.05
CA LEU A 157 5.62 9.60 1.70
C LEU A 157 6.14 10.66 0.72
N ASP A 158 6.89 10.21 -0.27
CA ASP A 158 7.10 10.96 -1.49
C ASP A 158 5.79 11.15 -2.27
N ALA A 159 5.84 12.06 -3.25
CA ALA A 159 4.69 12.42 -4.06
C ALA A 159 4.08 11.21 -4.80
N GLY A 160 4.91 10.31 -5.33
CA GLY A 160 4.44 9.11 -6.04
C GLY A 160 3.64 8.19 -5.13
N ALA A 161 4.21 7.80 -4.00
CA ALA A 161 3.57 6.93 -3.02
C ALA A 161 2.30 7.58 -2.41
N GLU A 162 2.31 8.89 -2.15
CA GLU A 162 1.11 9.62 -1.72
C GLU A 162 -0.02 9.48 -2.76
N ARG A 163 0.27 9.77 -4.04
CA ARG A 163 -0.74 9.71 -5.11
C ARG A 163 -1.25 8.29 -5.33
N LEU A 164 -0.36 7.31 -5.38
CA LEU A 164 -0.72 5.91 -5.59
C LEU A 164 -1.57 5.36 -4.45
N THR A 165 -1.22 5.66 -3.19
CA THR A 165 -1.99 5.19 -2.02
C THR A 165 -3.40 5.77 -2.02
N LEU A 166 -3.54 7.06 -2.29
CA LEU A 166 -4.84 7.73 -2.34
C LEU A 166 -5.73 7.18 -3.46
N GLU A 167 -5.16 7.00 -4.66
CA GLU A 167 -5.92 6.51 -5.81
C GLU A 167 -6.29 5.03 -5.68
N TRP A 168 -5.37 4.21 -5.18
CA TRP A 168 -5.66 2.82 -4.84
C TRP A 168 -6.81 2.73 -3.83
N LYS A 169 -6.76 3.52 -2.74
CA LYS A 169 -7.81 3.53 -1.72
C LYS A 169 -9.17 3.92 -2.31
N LEU A 170 -9.20 4.97 -3.13
CA LEU A 170 -10.42 5.42 -3.80
C LEU A 170 -10.96 4.37 -4.78
N SER A 171 -10.09 3.76 -5.57
CA SER A 171 -10.46 2.73 -6.55
C SER A 171 -11.02 1.47 -5.89
N VAL A 172 -10.35 0.95 -4.84
CA VAL A 172 -10.83 -0.22 -4.09
C VAL A 172 -12.13 0.11 -3.36
N GLY A 173 -12.26 1.31 -2.77
CA GLY A 173 -13.49 1.75 -2.11
C GLY A 173 -14.68 1.76 -3.05
N LYS A 174 -14.53 2.31 -4.26
CA LYS A 174 -15.58 2.28 -5.30
C LYS A 174 -16.01 0.86 -5.67
N LEU A 175 -15.07 -0.10 -5.69
CA LEU A 175 -15.39 -1.51 -5.95
C LEU A 175 -16.17 -2.15 -4.79
N ILE A 176 -15.81 -1.82 -3.54
CA ILE A 176 -16.53 -2.26 -2.34
C ILE A 176 -17.95 -1.69 -2.33
N ASP A 177 -18.11 -0.37 -2.52
CA ASP A 177 -19.42 0.29 -2.54
C ASP A 177 -20.32 -0.32 -3.61
N LYS A 178 -19.77 -0.57 -4.81
CA LYS A 178 -20.51 -1.23 -5.90
C LYS A 178 -20.93 -2.66 -5.52
N ARG A 179 -20.06 -3.43 -4.88
CA ARG A 179 -20.38 -4.79 -4.40
C ARG A 179 -21.50 -4.75 -3.36
N ASP A 180 -21.45 -3.77 -2.46
CA ASP A 180 -22.34 -3.66 -1.31
C ASP A 180 -23.64 -2.89 -1.64
N GLY A 181 -23.80 -2.44 -2.90
CA GLY A 181 -24.98 -1.72 -3.38
C GLY A 181 -25.12 -0.31 -2.82
N VAL A 182 -24.01 0.28 -2.35
CA VAL A 182 -23.95 1.64 -1.82
C VAL A 182 -23.92 2.61 -2.99
N GLU A 183 -24.91 3.49 -3.09
CA GLU A 183 -24.89 4.58 -4.08
C GLU A 183 -23.81 5.60 -3.70
N THR A 184 -22.79 5.72 -4.54
CA THR A 184 -21.78 6.76 -4.42
C THR A 184 -22.22 8.01 -5.17
N LYS A 185 -22.18 9.15 -4.49
CA LYS A 185 -22.27 10.46 -5.15
C LYS A 185 -20.84 10.94 -5.34
N ASP A 186 -20.41 11.14 -6.58
CA ASP A 186 -19.16 11.86 -6.84
C ASP A 186 -19.39 13.33 -6.46
N GLU A 187 -19.04 13.69 -5.22
CA GLU A 187 -19.19 15.04 -4.67
C GLU A 187 -18.05 15.98 -5.10
N MET A 188 -17.05 15.47 -5.84
CA MET A 188 -15.91 16.27 -6.27
C MET A 188 -16.24 17.10 -7.51
N SER A 189 -16.00 18.41 -7.43
CA SER A 189 -16.16 19.32 -8.57
C SER A 189 -15.28 18.90 -9.75
N ALA A 190 -15.74 19.10 -10.98
CA ALA A 190 -14.99 18.77 -12.19
C ALA A 190 -13.57 19.39 -12.22
N ALA A 191 -13.41 20.62 -11.70
CA ALA A 191 -12.11 21.29 -11.64
C ALA A 191 -11.12 20.59 -10.70
N LEU A 192 -11.59 20.09 -9.54
CA LEU A 192 -10.75 19.29 -8.63
C LEU A 192 -10.42 17.93 -9.23
N THR A 193 -11.39 17.27 -9.87
CA THR A 193 -11.17 16.02 -10.61
C THR A 193 -10.09 16.20 -11.67
N ASP A 194 -10.18 17.24 -12.50
CA ASP A 194 -9.18 17.52 -13.52
C ASP A 194 -7.80 17.82 -12.91
N LEU A 195 -7.73 18.56 -11.80
CA LEU A 195 -6.47 18.78 -11.11
C LEU A 195 -5.84 17.48 -10.60
N PHE A 196 -6.63 16.57 -10.02
CA PHE A 196 -6.11 15.31 -9.48
C PHE A 196 -5.70 14.30 -10.56
N TYR A 197 -6.40 14.27 -11.70
CA TYR A 197 -6.23 13.21 -12.68
C TYR A 197 -5.57 13.64 -13.98
N LYS A 198 -5.60 14.94 -14.30
CA LYS A 198 -5.07 15.46 -15.56
C LYS A 198 -3.88 16.39 -15.40
N ALA A 199 -3.55 16.84 -14.18
CA ALA A 199 -2.39 17.70 -13.98
C ALA A 199 -1.11 17.08 -14.58
N GLY A 200 -0.33 17.92 -15.26
CA GLY A 200 0.86 17.51 -16.02
C GLY A 200 0.60 17.05 -17.45
N SER A 201 -0.66 16.83 -17.85
CA SER A 201 -1.03 16.57 -19.25
C SER A 201 -0.88 17.83 -20.11
N SER A 202 -0.48 17.64 -21.36
CA SER A 202 -0.47 18.63 -22.44
C SER A 202 -1.84 19.30 -22.65
N LYS A 203 -2.92 18.56 -22.36
CA LYS A 203 -4.31 19.00 -22.54
C LYS A 203 -4.93 19.58 -21.27
N TYR A 204 -4.20 19.59 -20.16
CA TYR A 204 -4.71 20.11 -18.91
C TYR A 204 -4.81 21.64 -18.94
N VAL A 205 -6.03 22.14 -18.78
CA VAL A 205 -6.30 23.58 -18.66
C VAL A 205 -6.67 23.87 -17.21
N PRO A 206 -5.87 24.69 -16.49
CA PRO A 206 -6.19 25.09 -15.13
C PRO A 206 -7.54 25.81 -15.07
N GLN A 207 -8.47 25.27 -14.30
CA GLN A 207 -9.78 25.90 -14.06
C GLN A 207 -9.76 26.73 -12.77
N GLU A 208 -10.80 27.53 -12.55
CA GLU A 208 -11.05 28.13 -11.23
C GLU A 208 -11.37 27.02 -10.23
N LEU A 209 -10.64 27.03 -9.12
CA LEU A 209 -10.78 26.02 -8.06
C LEU A 209 -11.60 26.60 -6.92
N PRO A 210 -12.25 25.74 -6.12
CA PRO A 210 -12.99 26.21 -4.95
C PRO A 210 -12.06 26.93 -3.96
N ASP A 211 -12.58 27.97 -3.29
CA ASP A 211 -11.82 28.85 -2.38
C ASP A 211 -11.14 28.11 -1.20
N ASN A 212 -11.53 26.86 -0.93
CA ASN A 212 -10.99 26.06 0.16
C ASN A 212 -9.61 25.46 -0.15
N LEU A 213 -9.15 25.48 -1.40
CA LEU A 213 -7.83 24.96 -1.78
C LEU A 213 -6.79 26.09 -1.73
N SER A 214 -5.80 25.97 -0.85
CA SER A 214 -4.73 26.97 -0.76
C SER A 214 -3.91 27.02 -2.07
N MET A 215 -3.38 28.20 -2.39
CA MET A 215 -2.49 28.37 -3.56
C MET A 215 -1.27 27.44 -3.49
N PHE A 216 -0.73 27.21 -2.30
CA PHE A 216 0.38 26.28 -2.07
C PHE A 216 -0.02 24.85 -2.48
N GLU A 217 -1.18 24.38 -2.04
CA GLU A 217 -1.64 23.05 -2.40
C GLU A 217 -1.92 22.93 -3.90
N ARG A 218 -2.57 23.94 -4.48
CA ARG A 218 -2.80 24.00 -5.92
C ARG A 218 -1.49 23.86 -6.68
N GLY A 219 -0.46 24.60 -6.25
CA GLY A 219 0.89 24.54 -6.81
C GLY A 219 1.44 23.11 -6.78
N LEU A 220 1.40 22.46 -5.62
CA LEU A 220 1.87 21.08 -5.46
C LEU A 220 1.12 20.09 -6.37
N LEU A 221 -0.21 20.11 -6.35
CA LEU A 221 -1.06 19.21 -7.16
C LEU A 221 -0.85 19.42 -8.67
N SER A 222 -0.59 20.67 -9.09
CA SER A 222 -0.34 20.98 -10.50
C SER A 222 1.08 20.69 -10.99
N SER A 223 2.02 20.37 -10.07
CA SER A 223 3.43 20.19 -10.39
C SER A 223 4.03 18.92 -9.76
N THR A 224 4.53 18.99 -8.52
CA THR A 224 5.20 17.87 -7.84
C THR A 224 4.34 16.62 -7.75
N LEU A 225 3.04 16.79 -7.49
CA LEU A 225 2.05 15.72 -7.32
C LEU A 225 1.27 15.42 -8.61
N ALA A 226 1.63 16.03 -9.74
CA ALA A 226 0.97 15.79 -11.01
C ALA A 226 1.09 14.30 -11.39
N PRO A 227 -0.02 13.61 -11.73
CA PRO A 227 0.04 12.20 -12.11
C PRO A 227 0.62 11.98 -13.51
N ILE A 228 0.60 13.00 -14.37
CA ILE A 228 1.01 12.89 -15.76
C ILE A 228 2.34 13.63 -15.99
N GLU A 229 3.17 13.08 -16.87
CA GLU A 229 4.36 13.72 -17.41
C GLU A 229 4.20 13.85 -18.92
N SER A 230 4.49 15.04 -19.43
CA SER A 230 4.34 15.40 -20.84
C SER A 230 5.58 16.16 -21.34
N ASP A 231 5.95 15.97 -22.60
CA ASP A 231 7.01 16.72 -23.27
C ASP A 231 6.55 18.08 -23.83
N GLY A 232 5.27 18.44 -23.70
CA GLY A 232 4.74 19.74 -24.10
C GLY A 232 3.32 19.69 -24.69
N PRO A 233 2.81 20.83 -25.19
CA PRO A 233 1.40 20.98 -25.60
C PRO A 233 0.88 20.05 -26.70
N GLU A 234 1.79 19.48 -27.51
CA GLU A 234 1.45 18.61 -28.64
C GLU A 234 1.78 17.13 -28.36
N ASP A 235 2.08 16.80 -27.10
CA ASP A 235 2.45 15.45 -26.72
C ASP A 235 1.25 14.49 -26.80
N MET A 236 1.39 13.46 -27.64
CA MET A 236 0.38 12.42 -27.80
C MET A 236 0.71 11.14 -27.01
N GLU A 237 1.92 11.04 -26.45
CA GLU A 237 2.43 9.86 -25.75
C GLU A 237 2.78 10.21 -24.30
N GLU A 238 1.79 10.68 -23.57
CA GLU A 238 1.95 11.07 -22.16
C GLU A 238 2.23 9.86 -21.28
N TRP A 239 3.06 10.06 -20.25
CA TRP A 239 3.27 9.04 -19.22
C TRP A 239 2.34 9.31 -18.03
N ASN A 240 1.66 8.29 -17.53
CA ASN A 240 0.68 8.42 -16.45
C ASN A 240 1.02 7.45 -15.29
N LEU A 241 1.16 8.01 -14.09
CA LEU A 241 1.46 7.29 -12.85
C LEU A 241 0.45 6.18 -12.55
N PHE A 242 -0.85 6.44 -12.73
CA PHE A 242 -1.89 5.48 -12.39
C PHE A 242 -1.99 4.34 -13.41
N ASP A 243 -1.80 4.65 -14.68
CA ASP A 243 -1.79 3.64 -15.74
C ASP A 243 -0.60 2.69 -15.59
N GLU A 244 0.58 3.22 -15.25
CA GLU A 244 1.78 2.39 -15.10
C GLU A 244 1.71 1.48 -13.86
N TYR A 245 1.21 1.97 -12.73
CA TYR A 245 1.33 1.25 -11.45
C TYR A 245 0.02 0.64 -10.93
N LEU A 246 -1.16 1.15 -11.28
CA LEU A 246 -2.44 0.62 -10.79
C LEU A 246 -3.15 -0.27 -11.82
N VAL A 247 -3.11 0.07 -13.11
CA VAL A 247 -3.70 -0.78 -14.16
C VAL A 247 -2.87 -2.05 -14.37
N VAL A 248 -1.55 -1.97 -14.18
CA VAL A 248 -0.67 -3.14 -14.18
C VAL A 248 -1.06 -4.09 -13.05
N LEU A 249 -1.36 -3.63 -11.83
CA LEU A 249 -1.78 -4.51 -10.72
C LEU A 249 -3.08 -5.29 -10.99
N ALA A 250 -4.03 -4.73 -11.75
CA ALA A 250 -5.23 -5.44 -12.16
C ALA A 250 -4.96 -6.56 -13.20
N THR A 251 -3.81 -6.53 -13.88
CA THR A 251 -3.43 -7.48 -14.95
C THR A 251 -2.18 -8.31 -14.62
N SER A 252 -1.41 -7.95 -13.58
CA SER A 252 -0.08 -8.46 -13.27
C SER A 252 -0.01 -9.64 -12.31
N ASN A 253 -1.13 -10.32 -12.03
CA ASN A 253 -1.11 -11.62 -11.35
C ASN A 253 -0.28 -12.70 -12.12
N ASN A 254 0.40 -12.34 -13.22
CA ASN A 254 1.20 -13.20 -14.09
C ASN A 254 2.65 -12.73 -14.35
N LEU A 255 3.14 -11.61 -13.77
CA LEU A 255 4.52 -11.14 -14.02
C LEU A 255 5.49 -11.63 -12.94
N THR A 256 6.50 -12.39 -13.37
CA THR A 256 7.63 -12.81 -12.52
C THR A 256 8.53 -11.63 -12.16
N ASP A 257 9.31 -11.73 -11.08
CA ASP A 257 10.20 -10.64 -10.63
C ASP A 257 11.19 -10.19 -11.71
N LYS A 258 11.62 -11.12 -12.57
CA LYS A 258 12.44 -10.84 -13.75
C LYS A 258 11.74 -9.96 -14.80
N GLY A 259 10.41 -10.06 -14.92
CA GLY A 259 9.61 -9.21 -15.79
C GLY A 259 9.42 -7.79 -15.25
N LYS A 260 9.49 -7.61 -13.93
CA LYS A 260 9.51 -6.28 -13.30
C LYS A 260 10.86 -5.58 -13.53
N GLU A 261 11.97 -6.30 -13.32
CA GLU A 261 13.33 -5.78 -13.57
C GLU A 261 13.56 -5.39 -15.04
N GLN A 262 13.00 -6.14 -15.99
CA GLN A 262 13.10 -5.80 -17.41
C GLN A 262 12.30 -4.54 -17.77
N LYS A 263 11.10 -4.36 -17.20
CA LYS A 263 10.33 -3.12 -17.37
C LYS A 263 11.04 -1.90 -16.79
N GLU A 264 11.68 -2.05 -15.64
CA GLU A 264 12.49 -0.98 -15.03
C GLU A 264 13.73 -0.64 -15.88
N ALA A 265 14.32 -1.62 -16.57
CA ALA A 265 15.43 -1.39 -17.49
C ALA A 265 15.01 -0.68 -18.80
N GLU A 266 13.72 -0.66 -19.12
CA GLU A 266 13.14 -0.05 -20.32
C GLU A 266 12.40 1.28 -20.04
N LEU A 267 12.67 1.92 -18.89
CA LEU A 267 12.06 3.21 -18.58
C LEU A 267 12.43 4.26 -19.62
N THR A 268 11.42 4.86 -20.24
CA THR A 268 11.61 5.98 -21.17
C THR A 268 12.19 7.19 -20.42
N PRO A 269 12.92 8.09 -21.10
CA PRO A 269 13.40 9.32 -20.46
C PRO A 269 12.28 10.14 -19.80
N LYS A 270 11.07 10.11 -20.38
CA LYS A 270 9.85 10.72 -19.82
C LYS A 270 9.47 10.08 -18.49
N ALA A 271 9.39 8.75 -18.44
CA ALA A 271 9.12 8.02 -17.20
C ALA A 271 10.18 8.31 -16.12
N ILE A 272 11.46 8.36 -16.49
CA ILE A 272 12.56 8.70 -15.54
C ILE A 272 12.35 10.09 -14.94
N ARG A 273 12.04 11.12 -15.75
CA ARG A 273 11.76 12.47 -15.23
C ARG A 273 10.56 12.49 -14.31
N ALA A 274 9.49 11.79 -14.68
CA ALA A 274 8.28 11.66 -13.87
C ALA A 274 8.59 11.04 -12.51
N ILE A 275 9.31 9.91 -12.49
CA ILE A 275 9.71 9.21 -11.27
C ILE A 275 10.61 10.09 -10.40
N GLN A 276 11.59 10.80 -10.98
CA GLN A 276 12.45 11.72 -10.24
C GLN A 276 11.65 12.85 -9.59
N ARG A 277 10.68 13.43 -10.30
CA ARG A 277 9.76 14.44 -9.76
C ARG A 277 8.90 13.87 -8.62
N LEU A 278 8.38 12.67 -8.81
CA LEU A 278 7.48 12.00 -7.86
C LEU A 278 8.21 11.46 -6.63
N ASN A 279 9.53 11.26 -6.70
CA ASN A 279 10.36 10.87 -5.55
C ASN A 279 10.63 12.04 -4.57
N VAL A 280 10.11 13.24 -4.85
CA VAL A 280 10.21 14.39 -3.95
C VAL A 280 9.22 14.22 -2.79
N ILE A 281 9.70 14.42 -1.57
CA ILE A 281 8.88 14.46 -0.35
C ILE A 281 8.18 15.83 -0.26
N PRO A 282 6.84 15.91 -0.37
CA PRO A 282 6.13 17.18 -0.29
C PRO A 282 6.09 17.67 1.15
N MET A 283 6.86 18.71 1.45
CA MET A 283 6.93 19.28 2.79
C MET A 283 5.67 20.09 3.14
N PRO A 284 5.25 20.13 4.43
CA PRO A 284 4.18 21.01 4.85
C PRO A 284 4.56 22.48 4.65
N ASP A 285 3.56 23.30 4.31
CA ASP A 285 3.71 24.75 4.38
C ASP A 285 3.90 25.15 5.84
N ILE A 286 5.16 25.48 6.20
CA ILE A 286 5.57 25.81 7.58
C ILE A 286 4.76 26.98 8.13
N GLN A 287 4.42 27.97 7.30
CA GLN A 287 3.65 29.13 7.77
C GLN A 287 2.23 28.70 8.13
N SER A 288 1.55 27.95 7.26
CA SER A 288 0.21 27.44 7.54
C SER A 288 0.18 26.38 8.65
N ALA A 289 1.24 25.57 8.75
CA ALA A 289 1.32 24.44 9.67
C ALA A 289 1.70 24.84 11.10
N PHE A 290 2.24 26.03 11.36
CA PHE A 290 2.66 26.42 12.72
C PHE A 290 2.04 27.72 13.22
N LEU A 291 1.54 28.59 12.33
CA LEU A 291 0.88 29.83 12.76
C LEU A 291 -0.61 29.66 13.09
N ARG A 292 -1.27 28.57 12.67
CA ARG A 292 -2.66 28.26 13.06
C ARG A 292 -2.77 27.51 14.40
N GLY A 293 -1.66 27.35 15.12
CA GLY A 293 -1.58 26.71 16.43
C GLY A 293 -1.26 27.68 17.59
N LEU A 294 -1.28 28.99 17.33
CA LEU A 294 -1.16 30.07 18.31
C LEU A 294 -2.46 30.88 18.37
#